data_AF-K1TU03-F1
#
_entry.id   AF-K1TU03-F1
#
_cell.length_a   1.000
_cell.length_b   1.000
_cell.length_c   1.000
_cell.angle_alpha   90.00
_cell.angle_beta   90.00
_cell.angle_gamma   90.00
#
_symmetry.space_group_name_H-M   'P 1'
#
loop_
_entity.id
_entity.type
_entity.pdbx_description
1 polymer ?
#
loop_
_entity_poly.entity_id
_entity_poly.type
_entity_poly.pdbx_seq_one_letter_code
_entity_poly.pdbx_strand_id
1 'polypeptide(L)'
;MVGIVTVLLAAESPARRAARVSPVAAVSGTGENLSASRHASNYSFGKIELSLGAHHAIAGKKNLFLMTSSFALSIVLVLCSSVLLKFAGLLLPGQAPWQPDILLNGYGNEQVLSRSMAEQLRAIPGVGYVWGATGLTNTPASSPQKDVEHVVLGSYDDFMMEKSRDLVVAGRMADQAASSNEVMTIYNK
;
A
#
# COMPACT_ATOMS: atom_id res chain seq x y z
N MET A 1 14.44 14.13 34.28
CA MET A 1 15.64 15.00 34.41
C MET A 1 16.38 15.22 33.09
N VAL A 2 16.66 14.16 32.31
CA VAL A 2 17.45 14.28 31.06
C VAL A 2 16.89 15.33 30.08
N GLY A 3 15.58 15.35 29.83
CA GLY A 3 14.97 16.31 28.89
C GLY A 3 15.14 17.79 29.24
N ILE A 4 15.05 18.15 30.53
CA ILE A 4 15.24 19.55 30.98
C ILE A 4 16.71 19.97 30.80
N VAL A 5 17.64 19.08 31.15
CA VAL A 5 19.07 19.34 30.98
C VAL A 5 19.44 19.50 29.50
N THR A 6 18.88 18.69 28.62
CA THR A 6 19.11 18.81 27.17
C THR A 6 18.55 20.11 26.59
N VAL A 7 17.38 20.54 27.04
CA VAL A 7 16.77 21.82 26.61
C VAL A 7 17.60 23.01 27.07
N LEU A 8 18.07 23.02 28.33
CA LEU A 8 18.90 24.09 28.85
C LEU A 8 20.25 24.19 28.13
N LEU A 9 20.91 23.05 27.86
CA LEU A 9 22.18 23.01 27.13
C LEU A 9 22.02 23.42 25.65
N ALA A 10 20.92 23.05 25.00
CA ALA A 10 20.62 23.45 23.63
C ALA A 10 20.32 24.96 23.53
N ALA A 11 19.67 25.54 24.54
CA ALA A 11 19.34 26.96 24.61
C ALA A 11 20.54 27.86 24.94
N GLU A 12 21.59 27.31 25.58
CA GLU A 12 22.76 28.08 25.97
C GLU A 12 23.59 28.59 24.77
N SER A 13 23.68 27.81 23.69
CA SER A 13 24.45 28.18 22.51
C SER A 13 23.86 29.39 21.73
N PRO A 14 22.53 29.43 21.45
CA PRO A 14 21.86 30.62 20.92
C PRO A 14 21.97 31.83 21.87
N ALA A 15 21.71 31.63 23.16
CA ALA A 15 21.73 32.72 24.15
C ALA A 15 23.12 33.37 24.27
N ARG A 16 24.19 32.57 24.27
CA ARG A 16 25.57 33.04 24.34
C ARG A 16 26.02 33.75 23.06
N ARG A 17 25.46 33.40 21.90
CA ARG A 17 25.67 34.14 20.64
C ARG A 17 24.95 35.49 20.63
N ALA A 18 23.72 35.52 21.15
CA ALA A 18 22.95 36.76 21.29
C ALA A 18 23.53 37.72 22.34
N ALA A 19 24.15 37.21 23.41
CA ALA A 19 24.82 38.05 24.42
C ALA A 19 26.15 38.66 23.94
N ARG A 20 26.73 38.17 22.84
CA ARG A 20 28.01 38.62 22.28
C ARG A 20 27.89 39.75 21.24
N VAL A 21 26.68 40.17 20.88
CA VAL A 21 26.49 41.33 20.00
C VAL A 21 26.52 42.60 20.84
N SER A 22 27.43 43.53 20.50
CA SER A 22 27.48 44.82 21.19
C SER A 22 26.28 45.69 20.79
N PRO A 23 25.80 46.60 21.66
CA PRO A 23 24.69 47.51 21.32
C PRO A 23 24.97 48.33 20.04
N VAL A 24 26.24 48.63 19.77
CA VAL A 24 26.70 49.33 18.57
C VAL A 24 26.50 48.48 17.31
N ALA A 25 26.67 47.16 17.39
CA ALA A 25 26.41 46.25 16.27
C ALA A 25 24.90 46.07 15.99
N ALA A 26 24.06 46.15 17.03
CA ALA A 26 22.60 46.04 16.90
C ALA A 26 21.96 47.29 16.27
N VAL A 27 22.56 48.48 16.47
CA VAL A 27 22.09 49.75 15.89
C VAL A 27 22.68 50.04 14.51
N SER A 28 23.92 49.60 14.23
CA SER A 28 24.60 49.94 12.97
C SER A 28 24.26 49.00 11.80
N GLY A 29 23.59 47.87 12.05
CA GLY A 29 23.12 46.94 11.01
C GLY A 29 24.21 46.46 10.04
N THR A 30 25.49 46.59 10.39
CA THR A 30 26.61 46.32 9.49
C THR A 30 27.74 45.69 10.28
N GLY A 31 27.60 44.39 10.54
CA GLY A 31 28.64 43.52 11.07
C GLY A 31 29.41 42.76 9.98
N GLU A 32 29.33 43.19 8.73
CA GLU A 32 30.08 42.61 7.62
C GLU A 32 31.22 43.56 7.26
N ASN A 33 32.46 43.06 7.36
CA ASN A 33 33.62 43.68 6.73
C ASN A 33 33.41 43.63 5.21
N LEU A 34 32.68 44.59 4.65
CA LEU A 34 32.56 44.80 3.23
C LEU A 34 33.80 45.59 2.80
N SER A 35 34.81 44.88 2.31
CA SER A 35 35.82 45.50 1.45
C SER A 35 35.08 46.22 0.31
N ALA A 36 35.23 47.54 0.28
CA ALA A 36 34.56 48.41 -0.67
C ALA A 36 34.97 48.05 -2.11
N SER A 37 34.15 47.26 -2.80
CA SER A 37 34.27 47.03 -4.23
C SER A 37 33.40 48.04 -4.98
N ARG A 38 34.09 48.99 -5.60
CA ARG A 38 33.53 50.12 -6.34
C ARG A 38 33.29 49.70 -7.79
N HIS A 39 32.14 49.11 -8.12
CA HIS A 39 31.65 49.12 -9.50
C HIS A 39 30.15 48.85 -9.61
N ALA A 40 29.38 49.89 -9.94
CA ALA A 40 27.98 49.77 -10.30
C ALA A 40 27.89 49.11 -11.69
N SER A 41 27.37 47.90 -11.75
CA SER A 41 27.05 47.21 -12.99
C SER A 41 25.57 46.83 -12.98
N ASN A 42 24.89 47.21 -14.06
CA ASN A 42 23.47 47.00 -14.29
C ASN A 42 23.15 45.50 -14.35
N TYR A 43 22.68 44.93 -13.23
CA TYR A 43 22.18 43.56 -13.20
C TYR A 43 20.66 43.55 -12.99
N SER A 44 19.95 42.76 -13.79
CA SER A 44 18.50 42.61 -13.72
C SER A 44 18.10 42.06 -12.34
N PHE A 45 17.23 42.76 -11.63
CA PHE A 45 16.80 42.49 -10.25
C PHE A 45 16.55 41.00 -9.94
N GLY A 46 15.94 40.22 -10.85
CA GLY A 46 15.67 38.78 -10.62
C GLY A 46 16.89 37.85 -10.62
N LYS A 47 18.01 38.22 -11.26
CA LYS A 47 19.24 37.40 -11.25
C LYS A 47 20.08 37.65 -10.01
N ILE A 48 19.99 38.86 -9.43
CA ILE A 48 20.74 39.24 -8.23
C ILE A 48 20.14 38.52 -7.02
N GLU A 49 18.80 38.49 -6.89
CA GLU A 49 18.12 37.79 -5.80
C GLU A 49 18.38 36.28 -5.81
N LEU A 50 18.35 35.65 -6.99
CA LEU A 50 18.68 34.23 -7.15
C LEU A 50 20.16 33.95 -6.85
N SER A 51 21.08 34.81 -7.30
CA SER A 51 22.52 34.69 -7.03
C SER A 51 22.85 34.92 -5.56
N LEU A 52 22.23 35.91 -4.92
CA LEU A 52 22.43 36.22 -3.49
C LEU A 52 21.80 35.11 -2.63
N GLY A 53 20.62 34.63 -3.00
CA GLY A 53 19.95 33.50 -2.35
C GLY A 53 20.73 32.19 -2.49
N ALA A 54 21.26 31.88 -3.68
CA ALA A 54 22.11 30.71 -3.91
C ALA A 54 23.44 30.82 -3.16
N HIS A 55 24.10 31.98 -3.19
CA HIS A 55 25.34 32.22 -2.46
C HIS A 55 25.13 32.10 -0.94
N HIS A 56 24.02 32.63 -0.41
CA HIS A 56 23.67 32.54 1.01
C HIS A 56 23.27 31.10 1.42
N ALA A 57 22.50 30.39 0.60
CA ALA A 57 22.14 28.99 0.83
C ALA A 57 23.36 28.06 0.79
N ILE A 58 24.32 28.32 -0.10
CA ILE A 58 25.54 27.53 -0.25
C ILE A 58 26.59 27.90 0.82
N ALA A 59 26.60 29.14 1.32
CA ALA A 59 27.47 29.56 2.43
C ALA A 59 27.23 28.72 3.70
N GLY A 60 25.99 28.29 3.92
CA GLY A 60 25.60 27.36 4.98
C GLY A 60 25.64 25.89 4.55
N LYS A 61 26.77 25.38 4.01
CA LYS A 61 26.91 24.01 3.47
C LYS A 61 26.27 22.90 4.34
N LYS A 62 26.39 23.00 5.67
CA LYS A 62 25.78 22.05 6.61
C LYS A 62 24.25 22.17 6.66
N ASN A 63 23.71 23.38 6.63
CA ASN A 63 22.27 23.63 6.62
C ASN A 63 21.63 23.21 5.28
N LEU A 64 22.30 23.50 4.16
CA LEU A 64 21.85 23.07 2.84
C LEU A 64 21.81 21.54 2.74
N PHE A 65 22.86 20.85 3.21
CA PHE A 65 22.87 19.39 3.25
C PHE A 65 21.75 18.83 4.13
N LEU A 66 21.55 19.39 5.33
CA LEU A 66 20.48 18.96 6.24
C LEU A 66 19.08 19.19 5.65
N MET A 67 18.85 20.33 5.01
CA MET A 67 17.56 20.68 4.38
C MET A 67 17.25 19.80 3.17
N THR A 68 18.23 19.55 2.30
CA THR A 68 18.05 18.66 1.15
C THR A 68 17.91 17.21 1.60
N SER A 69 18.68 16.79 2.61
CA SER A 69 18.62 15.44 3.17
C SER A 69 17.29 15.17 3.87
N SER A 70 16.75 16.11 4.64
CA SER A 70 15.43 15.95 5.27
C SER A 70 14.33 15.82 4.23
N PHE A 71 14.38 16.64 3.17
CA PHE A 71 13.42 16.56 2.06
C PHE A 71 13.53 15.23 1.29
N ALA A 72 14.76 14.80 0.97
CA ALA A 72 15.00 13.53 0.31
C ALA A 72 14.53 12.34 1.16
N LEU A 73 14.81 12.37 2.48
CA LEU A 73 14.36 11.34 3.41
C LEU A 73 12.83 11.28 3.48
N SER A 74 12.13 12.42 3.48
CA SER A 74 10.67 12.45 3.42
C SER A 74 10.12 11.78 2.17
N ILE A 75 10.71 12.06 0.99
CA ILE A 75 10.31 11.40 -0.26
C ILE A 75 10.53 9.89 -0.18
N VAL A 76 11.71 9.44 0.28
CA VAL A 76 12.04 8.02 0.42
C VAL A 76 11.06 7.32 1.37
N LEU A 77 10.75 7.92 2.52
CA LEU A 77 9.81 7.36 3.49
C LEU A 77 8.39 7.23 2.91
N VAL A 78 7.90 8.25 2.21
CA VAL A 78 6.57 8.22 1.58
C VAL A 78 6.50 7.14 0.50
N LEU A 79 7.51 7.04 -0.36
CA LEU A 79 7.56 6.04 -1.41
C LEU A 79 7.68 4.62 -0.84
N CYS A 80 8.54 4.42 0.16
CA CYS A 80 8.72 3.14 0.83
C CYS A 80 7.42 2.70 1.52
N SER A 81 6.78 3.61 2.27
CA SER A 81 5.48 3.33 2.91
C SER A 81 4.40 2.98 1.88
N SER A 82 4.37 3.65 0.73
CA SER A 82 3.41 3.34 -0.34
C SER A 82 3.57 1.92 -0.89
N VAL A 83 4.81 1.48 -1.09
CA VAL A 83 5.10 0.10 -1.52
C VAL A 83 4.72 -0.89 -0.42
N LEU A 84 5.08 -0.60 0.84
CA LEU A 84 4.76 -1.46 1.97
C LEU A 84 3.25 -1.62 2.16
N LEU A 85 2.46 -0.56 1.97
CA LEU A 85 1.00 -0.60 2.02
C LEU A 85 0.40 -1.43 0.89
N LYS A 86 0.98 -1.42 -0.31
CA LYS A 86 0.56 -2.31 -1.40
C LYS A 86 0.80 -3.78 -1.05
N PHE A 87 1.96 -4.10 -0.49
CA PHE A 87 2.24 -5.44 0.00
C PHE A 87 1.30 -5.84 1.15
N ALA A 88 1.07 -4.95 2.12
CA ALA A 88 0.10 -5.19 3.18
C ALA A 88 -1.30 -5.47 2.62
N GLY A 89 -1.72 -4.73 1.58
CA GLY A 89 -2.99 -4.97 0.88
C GLY A 89 -3.07 -6.33 0.18
N LEU A 90 -1.95 -6.86 -0.33
CA LEU A 90 -1.88 -8.21 -0.89
C LEU A 90 -1.88 -9.31 0.19
N LEU A 91 -1.44 -8.99 1.40
CA LEU A 91 -1.45 -9.89 2.56
C LEU A 91 -2.80 -9.88 3.30
N LEU A 92 -3.56 -8.79 3.19
CA LEU A 92 -4.96 -8.81 3.57
C LEU A 92 -5.69 -9.82 2.68
N PRO A 93 -6.66 -10.58 3.21
CA PRO A 93 -7.49 -11.47 2.40
C PRO A 93 -8.23 -10.62 1.35
N GLY A 94 -7.62 -10.52 0.17
CA GLY A 94 -8.22 -9.87 -0.98
C GLY A 94 -9.49 -10.62 -1.34
N GLN A 95 -10.56 -9.89 -1.61
CA GLN A 95 -11.79 -10.52 -2.09
C GLN A 95 -11.45 -11.23 -3.38
N ALA A 96 -11.54 -12.55 -3.37
CA ALA A 96 -11.31 -13.30 -4.60
C ALA A 96 -12.33 -12.81 -5.65
N PRO A 97 -12.03 -12.84 -6.95
CA PRO A 97 -12.97 -12.37 -7.99
C PRO A 97 -14.34 -13.05 -7.95
N TRP A 98 -14.43 -14.21 -7.28
CA TRP A 98 -15.64 -14.99 -7.06
C TRP A 98 -16.28 -14.79 -5.68
N GLN A 99 -15.63 -14.07 -4.77
CA GLN A 99 -16.11 -13.90 -3.39
C GLN A 99 -17.36 -13.01 -3.38
N PRO A 100 -18.48 -13.49 -2.83
CA PRO A 100 -19.74 -12.79 -2.94
C PRO A 100 -19.91 -11.81 -1.78
N ASP A 101 -20.59 -10.70 -2.04
CA ASP A 101 -20.93 -9.70 -1.01
C ASP A 101 -21.95 -10.25 0.01
N ILE A 102 -22.80 -11.17 -0.43
CA ILE A 102 -23.85 -11.79 0.37
C ILE A 102 -23.80 -13.30 0.18
N LEU A 103 -23.73 -14.05 1.29
CA LEU A 103 -23.82 -15.51 1.32
C LEU A 103 -25.14 -15.94 1.95
N LEU A 104 -25.86 -16.79 1.24
CA LEU A 104 -27.06 -17.46 1.74
C LEU A 104 -26.74 -18.95 1.91
N ASN A 105 -27.03 -19.49 3.10
CA ASN A 105 -26.82 -20.90 3.40
C ASN A 105 -27.94 -21.41 4.31
N GLY A 106 -28.26 -22.70 4.18
CA GLY A 106 -29.15 -23.38 5.11
C GLY A 106 -28.53 -23.49 6.50
N TYR A 107 -29.36 -23.46 7.53
CA TYR A 107 -28.92 -23.78 8.88
C TYR A 107 -28.31 -25.19 8.89
N GLY A 108 -27.13 -25.36 9.49
CA GLY A 108 -26.45 -26.66 9.49
C GLY A 108 -25.94 -27.14 8.11
N ASN A 109 -25.84 -26.28 7.10
CA ASN A 109 -25.52 -26.64 5.70
C ASN A 109 -26.58 -27.52 5.03
N GLU A 110 -27.83 -27.45 5.49
CA GLU A 110 -28.92 -28.17 4.85
C GLU A 110 -29.23 -27.61 3.45
N GLN A 111 -29.59 -28.51 2.53
CA GLN A 111 -29.95 -28.15 1.15
C GLN A 111 -31.39 -27.61 1.07
N VAL A 112 -31.62 -26.44 1.67
CA VAL A 112 -32.95 -25.81 1.76
C VAL A 112 -33.18 -24.74 0.69
N LEU A 113 -32.12 -24.31 0.00
CA LEU A 113 -32.20 -23.27 -1.02
C LEU A 113 -32.68 -23.87 -2.35
N SER A 114 -33.77 -23.31 -2.88
CA SER A 114 -34.32 -23.76 -4.16
C SER A 114 -33.46 -23.28 -5.34
N ARG A 115 -33.42 -24.06 -6.42
CA ARG A 115 -32.71 -23.66 -7.65
C ARG A 115 -33.31 -22.39 -8.28
N SER A 116 -34.63 -22.22 -8.19
CA SER A 116 -35.35 -21.05 -8.72
C SER A 116 -35.00 -19.74 -7.98
N MET A 117 -34.49 -19.82 -6.74
CA MET A 117 -34.05 -18.64 -5.99
C MET A 117 -32.90 -17.93 -6.70
N ALA A 118 -31.97 -18.66 -7.31
CA ALA A 118 -30.84 -18.05 -8.02
C ALA A 118 -31.32 -17.19 -9.21
N GLU A 119 -32.31 -17.65 -9.95
CA GLU A 119 -32.92 -16.92 -11.07
C GLU A 119 -33.65 -15.66 -10.59
N GLN A 120 -34.38 -15.77 -9.48
CA GLN A 120 -35.06 -14.62 -8.86
C GLN A 120 -34.07 -13.55 -8.40
N LEU A 121 -32.95 -13.96 -7.78
CA LEU A 121 -31.90 -13.04 -7.34
C LEU A 121 -31.23 -12.33 -8.52
N ARG A 122 -30.96 -13.06 -9.63
CA ARG A 122 -30.40 -12.46 -10.86
C ARG A 122 -31.32 -11.41 -11.50
N ALA A 123 -32.63 -11.51 -11.29
CA ALA A 123 -33.59 -10.56 -11.83
C ALA A 123 -33.65 -9.23 -11.06
N ILE A 124 -33.02 -9.14 -9.89
CA ILE A 124 -33.02 -7.92 -9.06
C ILE A 124 -32.08 -6.88 -9.67
N PRO A 125 -32.54 -5.64 -9.95
CA PRO A 125 -31.67 -4.57 -10.44
C PRO A 125 -30.49 -4.30 -9.50
N GLY A 126 -29.28 -4.30 -10.05
CA GLY A 126 -28.04 -4.05 -9.29
C GLY A 126 -27.31 -5.32 -8.85
N VAL A 127 -27.90 -6.51 -9.01
CA VAL A 127 -27.19 -7.77 -8.78
C VAL A 127 -26.25 -8.05 -9.95
N GLY A 128 -24.94 -8.06 -9.68
CA GLY A 128 -23.93 -8.26 -10.73
C GLY A 128 -23.80 -9.73 -11.16
N TYR A 129 -23.78 -10.66 -10.21
CA TYR A 129 -23.70 -12.09 -10.46
C TYR A 129 -24.33 -12.87 -9.31
N VAL A 130 -24.81 -14.08 -9.63
CA VAL A 130 -25.32 -15.06 -8.65
C VAL A 130 -24.80 -16.41 -9.05
N TRP A 131 -24.22 -17.13 -8.10
CA TRP A 131 -23.72 -18.49 -8.28
C TRP A 131 -24.06 -19.33 -7.05
N GLY A 132 -24.05 -20.65 -7.23
CA GLY A 132 -24.24 -21.61 -6.15
C GLY A 132 -23.07 -22.57 -6.06
N ALA A 133 -22.81 -23.05 -4.84
CA ALA A 133 -21.97 -24.19 -4.60
C ALA A 133 -22.69 -25.12 -3.61
N THR A 134 -22.59 -26.41 -3.83
CA THR A 134 -23.04 -27.43 -2.88
C THR A 134 -21.94 -28.46 -2.72
N GLY A 135 -21.94 -29.19 -1.62
CA GLY A 135 -20.96 -30.24 -1.44
C GLY A 135 -21.32 -31.24 -0.37
N LEU A 136 -20.74 -32.42 -0.51
CA LEU A 136 -20.78 -33.49 0.48
C LEU A 136 -19.42 -33.52 1.18
N THR A 137 -19.44 -33.32 2.49
CA THR A 137 -18.25 -33.43 3.33
C THR A 137 -18.06 -34.86 3.80
N ASN A 138 -16.83 -35.20 4.23
CA ASN A 138 -16.50 -36.49 4.81
C ASN A 138 -16.81 -37.71 3.92
N THR A 139 -16.73 -37.54 2.59
CA THR A 139 -17.01 -38.64 1.66
C THR A 139 -15.83 -39.61 1.63
N PRO A 140 -16.00 -40.91 1.95
CA PRO A 140 -14.91 -41.87 1.88
C PRO A 140 -14.33 -41.95 0.46
N ALA A 141 -13.01 -41.92 0.37
CA ALA A 141 -12.30 -42.10 -0.89
C ALA A 141 -11.08 -43.00 -0.67
N SER A 142 -10.50 -43.48 -1.76
CA SER A 142 -9.22 -44.19 -1.73
C SER A 142 -8.45 -43.84 -3.00
N SER A 143 -7.14 -43.63 -2.86
CA SER A 143 -6.26 -43.37 -3.99
C SER A 143 -5.07 -44.33 -3.96
N PRO A 144 -4.70 -44.95 -5.09
CA PRO A 144 -3.49 -45.78 -5.18
C PRO A 144 -2.19 -45.00 -4.99
N GLN A 145 -2.23 -43.67 -5.19
CA GLN A 145 -1.04 -42.81 -5.28
C GLN A 145 -0.79 -42.03 -3.99
N LYS A 146 -1.81 -41.88 -3.14
CA LYS A 146 -1.75 -41.15 -1.87
C LYS A 146 -2.73 -41.75 -0.89
N ASP A 147 -2.35 -41.74 0.38
CA ASP A 147 -3.28 -42.05 1.45
C ASP A 147 -4.30 -40.91 1.56
N VAL A 148 -5.53 -41.19 1.14
CA VAL A 148 -6.68 -40.27 1.17
C VAL A 148 -7.84 -41.10 1.69
N GLU A 149 -8.29 -40.79 2.90
CA GLU A 149 -9.40 -41.51 3.56
C GLU A 149 -10.75 -40.82 3.28
N HIS A 150 -10.76 -39.49 3.28
CA HIS A 150 -11.96 -38.68 3.05
C HIS A 150 -11.69 -37.51 2.11
N VAL A 151 -12.69 -37.18 1.30
CA VAL A 151 -12.71 -36.02 0.39
C VAL A 151 -13.96 -35.18 0.61
N VAL A 152 -13.89 -33.93 0.18
CA VAL A 152 -15.06 -33.08 -0.01
C VAL A 152 -15.44 -33.13 -1.49
N LEU A 153 -16.64 -33.61 -1.78
CA LEU A 153 -17.17 -33.58 -3.13
C LEU A 153 -17.93 -32.27 -3.31
N GLY A 154 -17.35 -31.33 -4.06
CA GLY A 154 -17.98 -30.05 -4.40
C GLY A 154 -18.64 -30.09 -5.77
N SER A 155 -19.83 -29.51 -5.88
CA SER A 155 -20.49 -29.17 -7.14
C SER A 155 -20.62 -27.66 -7.23
N TYR A 156 -20.13 -27.10 -8.32
CA TYR A 156 -20.06 -25.66 -8.56
C TYR A 156 -20.89 -25.27 -9.78
N ASP A 157 -21.48 -24.08 -9.74
CA ASP A 157 -22.14 -23.45 -10.89
C ASP A 157 -21.13 -23.10 -11.99
N ASP A 158 -21.62 -22.94 -13.22
CA ASP A 158 -20.84 -22.61 -14.41
C ASP A 158 -20.01 -21.34 -14.23
N PHE A 159 -20.56 -20.33 -13.55
CA PHE A 159 -19.83 -19.10 -13.24
C PHE A 159 -18.55 -19.38 -12.46
N MET A 160 -18.63 -20.24 -11.43
CA MET A 160 -17.49 -20.58 -10.58
C MET A 160 -16.47 -21.42 -11.34
N MET A 161 -16.94 -22.35 -12.19
CA MET A 161 -16.09 -23.13 -13.06
C MET A 161 -15.32 -22.24 -14.05
N GLU A 162 -15.99 -21.29 -14.69
CA GLU A 162 -15.36 -20.33 -15.60
C GLU A 162 -14.30 -19.48 -14.89
N LYS A 163 -14.61 -18.90 -13.73
CA LYS A 163 -13.65 -18.11 -12.94
C LYS A 163 -12.45 -18.91 -12.45
N SER A 164 -12.57 -20.22 -12.38
CA SER A 164 -11.51 -21.12 -11.91
C SER A 164 -10.56 -21.57 -13.04
N ARG A 165 -10.88 -21.30 -14.31
CA ARG A 165 -10.05 -21.73 -15.45
C ARG A 165 -8.61 -21.20 -15.38
N ASP A 166 -8.44 -19.96 -14.93
CA ASP A 166 -7.12 -19.33 -14.80
C ASP A 166 -6.30 -19.89 -13.62
N LEU A 167 -6.92 -20.69 -12.75
CA LEU A 167 -6.27 -21.30 -11.58
C LEU A 167 -5.80 -22.73 -11.83
N VAL A 168 -6.04 -23.29 -13.03
CA VAL A 168 -5.67 -24.67 -13.35
C VAL A 168 -4.15 -24.80 -13.45
N VAL A 169 -3.57 -25.59 -12.56
CA VAL A 169 -2.11 -25.84 -12.51
C VAL A 169 -1.69 -27.00 -13.43
N ALA A 170 -2.57 -27.98 -13.61
CA ALA A 170 -2.30 -29.16 -14.43
C ALA A 170 -3.61 -29.74 -14.99
N GLY A 171 -3.55 -30.27 -16.21
CA GLY A 171 -4.70 -30.83 -16.91
C GLY A 171 -5.51 -29.78 -17.68
N ARG A 172 -6.77 -30.09 -17.96
CA ARG A 172 -7.74 -29.20 -18.60
C ARG A 172 -9.05 -29.24 -17.82
N MET A 173 -9.79 -28.14 -17.82
CA MET A 173 -11.20 -28.20 -17.41
C MET A 173 -12.00 -28.93 -18.48
N ALA A 174 -12.97 -29.73 -18.04
CA ALA A 174 -13.95 -30.32 -18.93
C ALA A 174 -14.70 -29.21 -19.68
N ASP A 175 -14.90 -29.40 -20.98
CA ASP A 175 -15.84 -28.58 -21.72
C ASP A 175 -17.25 -28.99 -21.31
N GLN A 176 -18.16 -28.02 -21.14
CA GLN A 176 -19.53 -28.26 -20.65
C GLN A 176 -20.32 -29.32 -21.45
N ALA A 177 -19.83 -29.71 -22.63
CA ALA A 177 -20.41 -30.69 -23.52
C ALA A 177 -19.73 -32.09 -23.50
N ALA A 178 -18.63 -32.31 -22.77
CA ALA A 178 -17.81 -33.52 -22.91
C ALA A 178 -17.64 -34.35 -21.62
N SER A 179 -18.27 -35.53 -21.63
CA SER A 179 -18.03 -36.74 -20.80
C SER A 179 -18.25 -36.66 -19.29
N SER A 180 -19.13 -37.55 -18.79
CA SER A 180 -19.65 -37.60 -17.42
C SER A 180 -18.65 -37.97 -16.31
N ASN A 181 -17.37 -38.18 -16.62
CA ASN A 181 -16.42 -38.81 -15.70
C ASN A 181 -15.17 -37.96 -15.43
N GLU A 182 -15.14 -36.71 -15.91
CA GLU A 182 -14.04 -35.78 -15.61
C GLU A 182 -14.33 -35.05 -14.30
N VAL A 183 -13.37 -35.09 -13.37
CA VAL A 183 -13.46 -34.43 -12.06
C VAL A 183 -12.29 -33.46 -11.89
N MET A 184 -12.57 -32.30 -11.31
CA MET A 184 -11.53 -31.36 -10.88
C MET A 184 -11.14 -31.68 -9.44
N THR A 185 -9.86 -31.90 -9.20
CA THR A 185 -9.33 -32.11 -7.85
C THR A 185 -8.60 -30.86 -7.37
N ILE A 186 -9.02 -30.34 -6.22
CA ILE A 186 -8.37 -29.20 -5.56
C ILE A 186 -7.54 -29.75 -4.41
N TYR A 187 -6.23 -29.48 -4.43
CA TYR A 187 -5.34 -29.80 -3.32
C TYR A 187 -4.99 -28.52 -2.58
N ASN A 188 -5.33 -28.47 -1.29
CA ASN A 188 -4.72 -27.48 -0.40
C ASN A 188 -3.30 -27.96 -0.10
N LYS A 189 -2.29 -27.09 -0.27
CA LYS A 189 -0.90 -27.40 0.05
C LYS A 189 -0.62 -27.17 1.52
#